data_AF-A0A8I2K7Z4-F1
#
_entry.id   AF-A0A8I2K7Z4-F1
#
_cell.length_a   1.000
_cell.length_b   1.000
_cell.length_c   1.000
_cell.angle_alpha   90.00
_cell.angle_beta   90.00
_cell.angle_gamma   90.00
#
_symmetry.space_group_name_H-M   'P 1'
#
loop_
_entity.id
_entity.type
_entity.pdbx_description
1 polymer ?
#
loop_
_entity_poly.entity_id
_entity_poly.type
_entity_poly.pdbx_seq_one_letter_code
_entity_poly.pdbx_strand_id
1 'polypeptide(L)'
;MQINADGTLDMSDGGGYDGTWNPASSREYKENIRDLTAVEAMESIESLNPVKFNYKKHKEEEKLGFIAEDVPDLVATNGRKNLSTMDIVAVLTKVVQEQQKSIKEQQETISELKKKVAELEKK
;
A
#
# COMPACT_ATOMS: atom_id res chain seq x y z
N MET A 1 3.59 27.18 -3.67
CA MET A 1 2.26 27.09 -3.05
C MET A 1 1.52 28.37 -3.33
N GLN A 2 0.33 28.27 -3.90
CA GLN A 2 -0.60 29.37 -4.16
C GLN A 2 -1.87 29.11 -3.34
N ILE A 3 -2.32 30.11 -2.62
CA ILE A 3 -3.61 30.11 -1.93
C ILE A 3 -4.56 30.88 -2.83
N ASN A 4 -5.64 30.23 -3.27
CA ASN A 4 -6.61 30.83 -4.16
C ASN A 4 -7.73 31.52 -3.37
N ALA A 5 -8.38 32.50 -3.99
CA ALA A 5 -9.44 33.30 -3.36
C ALA A 5 -10.70 32.48 -3.02
N ASP A 6 -10.88 31.33 -3.65
CA ASP A 6 -11.97 30.37 -3.39
C ASP A 6 -11.65 29.39 -2.25
N GLY A 7 -10.52 29.56 -1.56
CA GLY A 7 -10.09 28.72 -0.45
C GLY A 7 -9.37 27.44 -0.88
N THR A 8 -9.13 27.25 -2.18
CA THR A 8 -8.32 26.13 -2.68
C THR A 8 -6.82 26.42 -2.52
N LEU A 9 -6.01 25.37 -2.47
CA LEU A 9 -4.56 25.44 -2.39
C LEU A 9 -3.94 24.70 -3.56
N ASP A 10 -2.99 25.31 -4.26
CA ASP A 10 -2.17 24.65 -5.28
C ASP A 10 -0.71 24.57 -4.82
N MET A 11 -0.13 23.38 -4.89
CA MET A 11 1.24 23.10 -4.50
C MET A 11 2.17 23.11 -5.72
N SER A 12 3.45 23.37 -5.49
CA SER A 12 4.45 23.48 -6.57
C SER A 12 4.57 22.22 -7.43
N ASP A 13 4.31 21.06 -6.83
CA ASP A 13 4.53 19.77 -7.46
C ASP A 13 3.22 19.20 -8.06
N GLY A 14 2.22 20.06 -8.29
CA GLY A 14 0.95 19.72 -8.94
C GLY A 14 -0.13 19.15 -8.02
N GLY A 15 0.14 19.02 -6.72
CA GLY A 15 -0.87 18.62 -5.72
C GLY A 15 -1.74 19.80 -5.32
N GLY A 16 -2.96 19.55 -4.85
CA GLY A 16 -3.87 20.61 -4.44
C GLY A 16 -4.82 20.23 -3.31
N TYR A 17 -5.52 21.23 -2.79
CA TYR A 17 -6.57 21.05 -1.79
C TYR A 17 -7.81 21.85 -2.17
N ASP A 18 -8.95 21.19 -2.27
CA ASP A 18 -10.26 21.77 -2.60
C ASP A 18 -11.34 21.45 -1.55
N GLY A 19 -10.90 21.11 -0.33
CA GLY A 19 -11.72 20.45 0.69
C GLY A 19 -11.27 19.01 0.93
N THR A 20 -10.55 18.42 -0.02
CA THR A 20 -9.80 17.17 0.14
C THR A 20 -8.38 17.35 -0.37
N TRP A 21 -7.41 16.65 0.22
CA TRP A 21 -6.04 16.63 -0.30
C TRP A 21 -5.96 15.76 -1.57
N ASN A 22 -5.53 16.36 -2.67
CA ASN A 22 -5.41 15.75 -3.99
C ASN A 22 -3.92 15.69 -4.39
N PRO A 23 -3.22 14.57 -4.14
CA PRO A 23 -1.82 14.44 -4.54
C PRO A 23 -1.68 14.39 -6.06
N ALA A 24 -0.68 15.10 -6.60
CA ALA A 24 -0.37 15.04 -8.03
C ALA A 24 -0.04 13.62 -8.46
N SER A 25 -0.71 13.10 -9.49
CA SER A 25 -0.51 11.72 -9.95
C SER A 25 -0.31 11.56 -11.46
N SER A 26 -0.23 12.66 -12.19
CA SER A 26 0.08 12.67 -13.62
C SER A 26 1.55 12.31 -13.88
N ARG A 27 1.83 11.73 -15.05
CA ARG A 27 3.21 11.46 -15.52
C ARG A 27 4.01 12.75 -15.75
N GLU A 28 3.35 13.89 -15.93
CA GLU A 28 4.03 15.18 -16.08
C GLU A 28 4.77 15.61 -14.79
N TYR A 29 4.32 15.11 -13.63
CA TYR A 29 4.89 15.43 -12.31
C TYR A 29 5.79 14.30 -11.77
N LYS A 30 6.03 13.23 -12.56
CA LYS A 30 6.72 12.03 -12.10
C LYS A 30 7.80 11.60 -13.08
N GLU A 31 8.99 11.36 -12.55
CA GLU A 31 10.13 10.81 -13.29
C GLU A 31 10.56 9.46 -12.70
N ASN A 32 11.43 8.72 -13.42
CA ASN A 32 12.00 7.43 -12.96
C ASN A 32 10.94 6.38 -12.55
N ILE A 33 9.82 6.34 -13.27
CA ILE A 33 8.70 5.43 -12.99
C ILE A 33 9.13 3.98 -13.31
N ARG A 34 9.18 3.14 -12.28
CA ARG A 34 9.46 1.71 -12.34
C ARG A 34 8.39 0.91 -11.61
N ASP A 35 8.22 -0.35 -11.99
CA ASP A 35 7.30 -1.24 -11.30
C ASP A 35 7.78 -1.58 -9.89
N LEU A 36 6.84 -1.67 -8.94
CA LEU A 36 7.08 -2.24 -7.62
C LEU A 36 7.14 -3.76 -7.75
N THR A 37 8.25 -4.38 -7.34
CA THR A 37 8.40 -5.83 -7.46
C THR A 37 7.60 -6.58 -6.38
N ALA A 38 7.30 -7.85 -6.64
CA ALA A 38 6.64 -8.71 -5.67
C ALA A 38 7.48 -8.89 -4.40
N VAL A 39 8.80 -9.04 -4.55
CA VAL A 39 9.73 -9.23 -3.42
C VAL A 39 9.75 -8.00 -2.52
N GLU A 40 9.97 -6.80 -3.08
CA GLU A 40 9.95 -5.54 -2.31
C GLU A 40 8.63 -5.36 -1.54
N ALA A 41 7.50 -5.67 -2.19
CA ALA A 41 6.18 -5.53 -1.59
C ALA A 41 5.93 -6.56 -0.46
N MET A 42 6.32 -7.81 -0.67
CA MET A 42 6.15 -8.89 0.31
C MET A 42 7.05 -8.69 1.54
N GLU A 43 8.32 -8.35 1.36
CA GLU A 43 9.23 -8.05 2.47
C GLU A 43 8.72 -6.86 3.30
N SER A 44 8.16 -5.85 2.62
CA SER A 44 7.58 -4.68 3.28
C SER A 44 6.33 -5.02 4.08
N ILE A 45 5.40 -5.81 3.53
CA ILE A 45 4.17 -6.16 4.25
C ILE A 45 4.44 -7.06 5.46
N GLU A 46 5.42 -7.96 5.37
CA GLU A 46 5.86 -8.80 6.49
C GLU A 46 6.46 -7.99 7.64
N SER A 47 7.13 -6.88 7.29
CA SER A 47 7.75 -5.98 8.26
C SER A 47 6.79 -4.93 8.83
N LEU A 48 5.62 -4.74 8.23
CA LEU A 48 4.64 -3.76 8.69
C LEU A 48 3.92 -4.27 9.95
N ASN A 49 3.97 -3.47 11.01
CA ASN A 49 3.33 -3.77 12.28
C ASN A 49 2.18 -2.79 12.59
N PRO A 50 0.91 -3.17 12.35
CA PRO A 50 -0.24 -2.35 12.71
C PRO A 50 -0.36 -2.22 14.23
N VAL A 51 -0.55 -1.00 14.73
CA VAL A 51 -0.69 -0.71 16.16
C VAL A 51 -1.94 0.10 16.46
N LYS A 52 -2.33 0.07 17.73
CA LYS A 52 -3.35 0.96 18.33
C LYS A 52 -2.63 2.08 19.07
N PHE A 53 -3.10 3.32 18.91
CA PHE A 53 -2.54 4.46 19.63
C PHE A 53 -3.57 5.56 19.84
N ASN A 54 -3.26 6.47 20.75
CA ASN A 54 -3.95 7.75 20.90
C ASN A 54 -2.94 8.87 20.66
N TYR A 55 -3.41 10.01 20.14
CA TYR A 55 -2.55 11.19 20.08
C TYR A 55 -2.37 11.77 21.48
N LYS A 56 -1.17 12.29 21.78
CA LYS A 56 -0.87 12.89 23.10
C LYS A 56 -1.87 13.99 23.52
N LYS A 57 -2.41 14.74 22.54
CA LYS A 57 -3.42 15.79 22.73
C LYS A 57 -4.87 15.28 22.71
N HIS A 58 -5.12 14.08 22.18
CA HIS A 58 -6.44 13.49 22.03
C HIS A 58 -6.42 12.06 22.56
N LYS A 59 -6.38 11.94 23.90
CA LYS A 59 -6.23 10.66 24.60
C LYS A 59 -7.49 9.79 24.60
N GLU A 60 -8.64 10.40 24.34
CA GLU A 60 -9.95 9.74 24.43
C GLU A 60 -10.27 8.92 23.17
N GLU A 61 -9.58 9.19 22.05
CA GLU A 61 -9.90 8.60 20.75
C GLU A 61 -8.79 7.65 20.29
N GLU A 62 -9.05 6.34 20.36
CA GLU A 62 -8.11 5.32 19.87
C GLU A 62 -8.14 5.28 18.34
N LYS A 63 -6.95 5.20 17.74
CA LYS A 63 -6.73 5.11 16.31
C LYS A 63 -5.93 3.85 15.99
N LEU A 64 -6.10 3.37 14.77
CA LEU A 64 -5.29 2.31 14.19
C LEU A 64 -4.32 2.93 13.18
N GLY A 65 -3.10 2.40 13.12
CA GLY A 65 -2.12 2.85 12.14
C GLY A 65 -0.77 2.22 12.37
N PHE A 66 0.29 2.96 12.03
CA PHE A 66 1.67 2.52 12.14
C PHE A 66 2.51 3.61 12.80
N ILE A 67 3.64 3.22 13.37
CA ILE A 67 4.64 4.16 13.89
C ILE A 67 5.65 4.43 12.78
N ALA A 68 5.82 5.70 12.41
CA ALA A 68 6.64 6.10 11.26
C ALA A 68 8.12 5.69 11.39
N GLU A 69 8.62 5.55 12.61
CA GLU A 69 9.97 5.07 12.92
C GLU A 69 10.15 3.57 12.68
N ASP A 70 9.07 2.79 12.78
CA ASP A 70 9.09 1.34 12.80
C ASP A 70 8.73 0.69 11.45
N VAL A 71 8.27 1.49 10.47
CA VAL A 71 7.94 0.97 9.13
C VAL A 71 9.21 0.70 8.29
N PRO A 72 9.15 -0.25 7.32
CA PRO A 72 10.26 -0.48 6.40
C PRO A 72 10.55 0.73 5.51
N ASP A 73 11.79 0.85 5.04
CA ASP A 73 12.27 1.99 4.24
C ASP A 73 11.42 2.26 3.00
N LEU A 74 10.84 1.22 2.40
CA LEU A 74 10.00 1.36 1.20
C LEU A 74 8.80 2.29 1.39
N VAL A 75 8.24 2.35 2.60
CA VAL A 75 7.05 3.17 2.93
C VAL A 75 7.36 4.24 4.00
N ALA A 76 8.64 4.38 4.36
CA ALA A 76 9.09 5.38 5.30
C ALA A 76 9.17 6.75 4.61
N THR A 77 8.64 7.79 5.26
CA THR A 77 8.87 9.16 4.79
C THR A 77 10.20 9.70 5.30
N ASN A 78 10.72 10.72 4.62
CA ASN A 78 11.90 11.45 5.09
C ASN A 78 11.69 11.95 6.52
N GLY A 79 12.65 11.63 7.39
CA GLY A 79 12.62 11.98 8.81
C GLY A 79 11.80 11.03 9.69
N ARG A 80 11.06 10.07 9.12
CA ARG A 80 10.32 9.03 9.85
C ARG A 80 9.43 9.57 10.97
N LYS A 81 8.72 10.67 10.70
CA LYS A 81 7.71 11.26 11.63
C LYS A 81 6.30 11.28 11.08
N ASN A 82 6.16 11.08 9.79
CA ASN A 82 4.88 11.06 9.09
C ASN A 82 4.82 9.79 8.24
N LEU A 83 3.62 9.47 7.74
CA LEU A 83 3.40 8.34 6.86
C LEU A 83 2.61 8.79 5.63
N SER A 84 2.95 8.20 4.48
CA SER A 84 2.11 8.27 3.29
C SER A 84 1.18 7.07 3.29
N THR A 85 -0.12 7.31 3.49
CA THR A 85 -1.12 6.24 3.35
C THR A 85 -1.11 5.64 1.95
N MET A 86 -0.80 6.45 0.93
CA MET A 86 -0.73 5.99 -0.46
C MET A 86 0.41 4.99 -0.70
N ASP A 87 1.55 5.16 -0.03
CA ASP A 87 2.70 4.25 -0.18
C ASP A 87 2.36 2.87 0.37
N ILE A 88 1.72 2.83 1.54
CA ILE A 88 1.23 1.58 2.16
C ILE A 88 0.16 0.93 1.28
N VAL A 89 -0.79 1.70 0.72
CA VAL A 89 -1.82 1.19 -0.18
C VAL A 89 -1.22 0.62 -1.47
N ALA A 90 -0.17 1.23 -2.01
CA ALA A 90 0.53 0.73 -3.20
C ALA A 90 1.20 -0.63 -2.94
N VAL A 91 1.87 -0.78 -1.80
CA VAL A 91 2.44 -2.07 -1.35
C VAL A 91 1.35 -3.12 -1.18
N LEU A 92 0.28 -2.81 -0.45
CA LEU A 92 -0.86 -3.71 -0.25
C LEU A 92 -1.48 -4.15 -1.58
N THR A 93 -1.64 -3.23 -2.53
CA THR A 93 -2.18 -3.53 -3.86
C THR A 93 -1.30 -4.55 -4.59
N LYS A 94 0.02 -4.37 -4.58
CA LYS A 94 0.94 -5.31 -5.23
C LYS A 94 0.91 -6.68 -4.56
N VAL A 95 0.90 -6.73 -3.23
CA VAL A 95 0.79 -7.98 -2.47
C VAL A 95 -0.50 -8.73 -2.81
N VAL A 96 -1.64 -8.04 -2.84
CA VAL A 96 -2.94 -8.66 -3.18
C VAL A 96 -2.94 -9.20 -4.61
N GLN A 97 -2.34 -8.48 -5.56
CA GLN A 97 -2.19 -8.97 -6.94
C GLN A 97 -1.38 -10.27 -7.02
N GLU A 98 -0.26 -10.35 -6.30
CA GLU A 98 0.58 -11.55 -6.27
C GLU A 98 -0.11 -12.71 -5.54
N GLN A 99 -0.80 -12.45 -4.43
CA GLN A 99 -1.60 -13.45 -3.75
C GLN A 99 -2.72 -14.00 -4.64
N GLN A 100 -3.41 -13.14 -5.41
CA GLN A 100 -4.44 -13.57 -6.35
C GLN A 100 -3.88 -14.48 -7.46
N LYS A 101 -2.64 -14.22 -7.90
CA LYS A 101 -1.93 -15.10 -8.85
C LYS A 101 -1.62 -16.46 -8.22
N SER A 102 -1.04 -16.48 -7.03
CA SER A 102 -0.74 -17.74 -6.32
C SER A 102 -1.99 -18.57 -6.03
N ILE A 103 -3.12 -17.92 -5.67
CA ILE A 103 -4.40 -18.61 -5.46
C ILE A 103 -4.85 -19.33 -6.73
N LYS A 104 -4.73 -18.69 -7.89
CA LYS A 104 -5.10 -19.28 -9.18
C LYS A 104 -4.23 -20.49 -9.51
N GLU A 105 -2.91 -20.36 -9.36
CA GLU A 105 -1.94 -21.45 -9.60
C GLU A 105 -2.20 -22.65 -8.67
N GLN A 106 -2.51 -22.39 -7.40
CA GLN A 106 -2.89 -23.42 -6.44
C GLN A 106 -4.20 -24.12 -6.82
N GLN A 107 -5.22 -23.37 -7.27
CA GLN A 107 -6.50 -23.94 -7.72
C GLN A 107 -6.33 -24.85 -8.95
N GLU A 108 -5.50 -24.46 -9.91
CA GLU A 108 -5.15 -25.28 -11.08
C GLU A 108 -4.47 -26.57 -10.65
N THR A 109 -3.46 -26.47 -9.78
CA THR A 109 -2.75 -27.64 -9.22
C THR A 109 -3.69 -28.59 -8.49
N ILE A 110 -4.59 -28.07 -7.65
CA ILE A 110 -5.59 -28.86 -6.93
C ILE A 110 -6.52 -29.59 -7.91
N SER A 111 -6.95 -28.93 -8.99
CA SER A 111 -7.79 -29.53 -10.03
C SER A 111 -7.10 -30.71 -10.72
N GLU A 112 -5.83 -30.54 -11.07
CA GLU A 112 -5.03 -31.61 -11.69
C GLU A 112 -4.79 -32.79 -10.75
N LEU A 113 -4.43 -32.51 -9.50
CA LEU A 113 -4.22 -33.56 -8.50
C LEU A 113 -5.51 -34.35 -8.23
N LYS A 114 -6.66 -33.68 -8.14
CA LYS A 114 -7.97 -34.34 -7.99
C LYS A 114 -8.26 -35.30 -9.15
N LYS A 115 -7.94 -34.92 -10.39
CA LYS A 115 -8.10 -35.82 -11.55
C LYS A 115 -7.20 -37.05 -11.44
N LYS A 116 -5.92 -36.86 -11.10
CA LYS A 116 -4.95 -37.96 -10.91
C LYS A 116 -5.39 -38.94 -9.81
N VAL A 117 -5.86 -38.43 -8.67
CA VAL A 117 -6.39 -39.26 -7.58
C VAL A 117 -7.58 -40.09 -8.04
N ALA A 118 -8.55 -39.47 -8.73
CA ALA A 118 -9.73 -40.18 -9.23
C ALA A 118 -9.41 -41.24 -10.30
N GLU A 119 -8.32 -41.09 -11.05
CA GLU A 119 -7.82 -42.11 -11.99
C GLU A 119 -7.14 -43.28 -11.27
N LEU A 120 -6.42 -43.02 -10.18
CA LEU A 120 -5.76 -44.05 -9.38
C LEU A 120 -6.77 -44.88 -8.57
N GLU A 121 -7.81 -44.25 -8.02
CA GLU A 121 -8.87 -44.94 -7.27
C GLU A 121 -9.74 -45.87 -8.15
N LYS A 122 -9.67 -45.73 -9.48
CA LYS A 122 -10.37 -46.60 -10.44
C LYS A 122 -9.57 -47.84 -10.85
N LYS A 123 -8.31 -47.94 -10.42
CA LYS A 123 -7.44 -49.12 -10.66
C LYS A 123 -7.48 -50.05 -9.46
#